data_AF-A0A803M8H5-F1
#
_entry.id   AF-A0A803M8H5-F1
#
_cell.length_a   1.000
_cell.length_b   1.000
_cell.length_c   1.000
_cell.angle_alpha   90.00
_cell.angle_beta   90.00
_cell.angle_gamma   90.00
#
_symmetry.space_group_name_H-M   'P 1'
#
loop_
_entity.id
_entity.type
_entity.pdbx_description
1 polymer ?
#
loop_
_entity_poly.entity_id
_entity_poly.type
_entity_poly.pdbx_seq_one_letter_code
_entity_poly.pdbx_strand_id
1 'polypeptide(L)'
;MSVTWRVTFSVALWHLWKAWNYAVFQQAIYHPLTLFYKYKMDLDATLSILQGKGKIPALLIRETRWQRPKGACIKMNTDGAWRKNGRIAGAGAVARLADGT
;
A
#
# COMPACT_ATOMS: atom_id res chain seq x y z
N MET A 1 -16.31 -12.34 -12.22
CA MET A 1 -14.85 -12.08 -12.31
C MET A 1 -14.17 -12.70 -11.11
N SER A 2 -13.15 -13.54 -11.34
CA SER A 2 -12.39 -14.20 -10.26
C SER A 2 -11.72 -13.19 -9.33
N VAL A 3 -11.64 -13.50 -8.02
CA VAL A 3 -10.93 -12.69 -7.00
C VAL A 3 -9.48 -12.44 -7.43
N THR A 4 -8.83 -13.43 -8.04
CA THR A 4 -7.47 -13.33 -8.57
C THR A 4 -7.33 -12.19 -9.58
N TRP A 5 -8.29 -12.04 -10.50
CA TRP A 5 -8.22 -10.99 -11.53
C TRP A 5 -8.31 -9.59 -10.93
N ARG A 6 -9.18 -9.39 -9.94
CA ARG A 6 -9.30 -8.10 -9.25
C ARG A 6 -8.01 -7.73 -8.54
N VAL A 7 -7.37 -8.69 -7.89
CA VAL A 7 -6.07 -8.48 -7.21
C VAL A 7 -4.98 -8.18 -8.24
N THR A 8 -4.87 -8.99 -9.30
CA THR A 8 -3.93 -8.76 -10.41
C THR A 8 -4.07 -7.35 -10.99
N PHE A 9 -5.29 -6.94 -11.30
CA PHE A 9 -5.57 -5.63 -11.87
C PHE A 9 -5.22 -4.49 -10.91
N SER A 10 -5.63 -4.58 -9.64
CA SER A 10 -5.34 -3.55 -8.64
C SER A 10 -3.84 -3.39 -8.38
N VAL A 11 -3.09 -4.49 -8.27
CA VAL A 11 -1.62 -4.45 -8.08
C VAL A 11 -0.94 -3.85 -9.32
N ALA A 12 -1.41 -4.19 -10.53
CA ALA A 12 -0.88 -3.59 -11.76
C ALA A 12 -1.10 -2.07 -11.81
N LEU A 13 -2.33 -1.61 -11.53
CA LEU A 13 -2.66 -0.19 -11.48
C LEU A 13 -1.84 0.56 -10.44
N TRP A 14 -1.62 -0.04 -9.26
CA TRP A 14 -0.78 0.54 -8.21
C TRP A 14 0.66 0.78 -8.70
N HIS A 15 1.24 -0.18 -9.42
CA HIS A 15 2.60 -0.04 -9.94
C HIS A 15 2.71 1.01 -11.04
N LEU A 16 1.71 1.07 -11.94
CA LEU A 16 1.64 2.11 -12.96
C LEU A 16 1.50 3.51 -12.34
N TRP A 17 0.61 3.65 -11.35
CA TRP A 17 0.44 4.91 -10.63
C TRP A 17 1.73 5.33 -9.92
N LYS A 18 2.40 4.43 -9.20
CA LYS A 18 3.71 4.72 -8.59
C LYS A 18 4.75 5.15 -9.62
N ALA A 19 4.85 4.45 -10.74
CA ALA A 19 5.80 4.77 -11.80
C ALA A 19 5.53 6.15 -12.41
N TRP A 20 4.26 6.49 -12.61
CA TRP A 20 3.87 7.80 -13.12
C TRP A 20 4.20 8.92 -12.14
N ASN A 21 3.87 8.76 -10.85
CA ASN A 21 4.23 9.74 -9.82
C ASN A 21 5.75 9.89 -9.70
N TYR A 22 6.50 8.80 -9.81
CA TYR A 22 7.96 8.85 -9.83
C TYR A 22 8.47 9.67 -11.02
N ALA A 23 7.91 9.46 -12.22
CA ALA A 23 8.26 10.27 -13.40
C ALA A 23 7.94 11.76 -13.21
N VAL A 24 6.78 12.09 -12.65
CA VAL A 24 6.36 13.48 -12.43
C VAL A 24 7.21 14.18 -11.36
N PHE A 25 7.39 13.55 -10.21
CA PHE A 25 8.03 14.21 -9.06
C PHE A 25 9.55 14.06 -9.02
N GLN A 26 10.09 12.99 -9.59
CA GLN A 26 11.53 12.71 -9.58
C GLN A 26 12.17 12.91 -10.95
N GLN A 27 11.37 13.25 -11.98
CA GLN A 27 11.86 13.45 -13.36
C GLN A 27 12.66 12.25 -13.87
N ALA A 28 12.30 11.05 -13.42
CA ALA A 28 13.00 9.81 -13.71
C ALA A 28 12.01 8.68 -14.02
N ILE A 29 12.38 7.79 -14.95
CA ILE A 29 11.50 6.71 -15.41
C ILE A 29 12.13 5.38 -15.00
N TYR A 30 11.31 4.47 -14.46
CA TYR A 30 11.76 3.09 -14.24
C TYR A 30 12.00 2.39 -15.56
N HIS A 31 13.07 1.62 -15.65
CA HIS A 31 13.22 0.67 -16.74
C HIS A 31 12.01 -0.28 -16.77
N PRO A 32 11.34 -0.49 -17.93
CA PRO A 32 10.08 -1.23 -18.00
C PRO A 32 10.14 -2.63 -17.38
N LEU A 33 11.27 -3.34 -17.58
CA LEU A 33 11.48 -4.66 -16.98
C LEU A 33 11.53 -4.61 -15.45
N THR A 34 12.20 -3.61 -14.87
CA THR A 34 12.28 -3.44 -13.42
C THR A 34 10.89 -3.18 -12.82
N LEU A 35 10.06 -2.38 -13.51
CA LEU A 35 8.68 -2.13 -13.09
C LEU A 35 7.85 -3.43 -13.12
N PHE A 36 7.98 -4.23 -14.18
CA PHE A 36 7.30 -5.50 -14.33
C PHE A 36 7.71 -6.53 -13.26
N TYR A 37 9.01 -6.67 -12.98
CA TYR A 37 9.49 -7.58 -11.93
C TYR A 37 8.99 -7.17 -10.56
N LYS A 38 9.02 -5.87 -10.22
CA LYS A 38 8.42 -5.37 -8.96
C LYS A 38 6.94 -5.71 -8.87
N TYR A 39 6.18 -5.48 -9.94
CA TYR A 39 4.77 -5.84 -10.01
C TYR A 39 4.55 -7.34 -9.77
N LYS A 40 5.35 -8.21 -10.41
CA LYS A 40 5.23 -9.65 -10.26
C LYS A 40 5.51 -10.12 -8.84
N MET A 41 6.59 -9.63 -8.22
CA MET A 41 6.90 -9.96 -6.82
C MET A 41 5.79 -9.54 -5.86
N ASP A 42 5.27 -8.31 -6.02
CA ASP A 42 4.20 -7.80 -5.15
C ASP A 42 2.88 -8.55 -5.39
N LEU A 43 2.59 -8.96 -6.63
CA LEU A 43 1.41 -9.77 -6.95
C LEU A 43 1.47 -11.15 -6.28
N ASP A 44 2.60 -11.84 -6.39
CA ASP A 44 2.79 -13.18 -5.81
C ASP A 44 2.70 -13.12 -4.28
N ALA A 45 3.30 -12.10 -3.66
CA ALA A 45 3.18 -11.85 -2.23
C ALA A 45 1.72 -11.60 -1.81
N THR A 46 1.01 -10.72 -2.55
CA THR A 46 -0.38 -10.36 -2.25
C THR A 46 -1.31 -11.57 -2.38
N LEU A 47 -1.15 -12.37 -3.43
CA LEU A 47 -1.94 -13.59 -3.63
C LEU A 47 -1.64 -14.63 -2.54
N SER A 48 -0.37 -14.77 -2.12
CA SER A 48 0.02 -15.69 -1.05
C SER A 48 -0.60 -15.34 0.30
N ILE A 49 -0.70 -14.05 0.62
CA ILE A 49 -1.37 -13.54 1.83
C ILE A 49 -2.88 -13.79 1.75
N LEU A 50 -3.52 -13.43 0.64
CA LEU A 50 -4.98 -13.54 0.47
C LEU A 50 -5.46 -15.00 0.42
N GLN A 51 -4.63 -15.93 -0.04
CA GLN A 51 -4.93 -17.37 -0.08
C GLN A 51 -4.72 -18.07 1.28
N GLY A 52 -4.36 -17.33 2.34
CA GLY A 52 -4.18 -17.90 3.69
C GLY A 52 -3.04 -18.90 3.81
N LYS A 53 -2.20 -19.05 2.77
CA LYS A 53 -1.00 -19.92 2.78
C LYS A 53 0.12 -19.32 3.62
N GLY A 54 0.10 -18.01 3.86
CA GLY A 54 0.84 -17.38 4.94
C GLY A 54 0.10 -17.56 6.25
N LYS A 55 0.19 -18.75 6.89
CA LYS A 55 0.07 -18.78 8.35
C LYS A 55 1.25 -17.96 8.84
N ILE A 56 1.03 -16.68 9.15
CA ILE A 56 1.97 -15.94 9.99
C ILE A 56 2.02 -16.81 11.25
N PRO A 57 3.15 -17.51 11.56
CA PRO A 57 3.24 -18.14 12.87
C PRO A 57 2.92 -17.03 13.86
N ALA A 58 2.21 -17.33 14.95
CA ALA A 58 1.98 -16.37 16.02
C ALA A 58 3.35 -15.92 16.56
N LEU A 59 4.01 -15.01 15.84
CA LEU A 59 5.18 -14.28 16.23
C LEU A 59 4.67 -13.59 17.46
N LEU A 60 5.27 -13.97 18.59
CA LEU A 60 5.16 -13.30 19.87
C LEU A 60 4.69 -11.88 19.61
N ILE A 61 3.45 -11.56 19.99
CA ILE A 61 2.96 -10.19 20.00
C ILE A 61 3.81 -9.49 21.06
N ARG A 62 5.07 -9.18 20.72
CA ARG A 62 5.79 -8.11 21.35
C ARG A 62 4.91 -6.93 21.01
N GLU A 63 4.30 -6.33 22.02
CA GLU A 63 3.52 -5.12 21.86
C GLU A 63 4.42 -4.10 21.15
N THR A 64 4.34 -4.09 19.83
CA THR A 64 5.15 -3.20 19.00
C THR A 64 4.35 -1.92 19.03
N ARG A 65 4.35 -1.27 20.20
CA ARG A 65 3.73 0.03 20.36
C ARG A 65 4.46 0.94 19.41
N TRP A 66 3.69 1.59 18.54
CA TRP A 66 4.23 2.57 17.63
C TRP A 66 5.03 3.61 18.44
N GLN A 67 6.33 3.69 18.17
CA GLN A 67 7.17 4.74 18.73
C GLN A 67 7.25 5.87 17.73
N ARG A 68 6.92 7.08 18.19
CA ARG A 68 7.01 8.27 17.37
C ARG A 68 8.47 8.50 16.94
N PRO A 69 8.75 8.80 15.65
CA PRO A 69 10.09 9.22 15.22
C PRO A 69 10.59 10.44 15.99
N LYS A 70 11.88 10.48 16.32
CA LYS A 70 12.51 11.62 17.01
C LYS A 70 12.58 12.83 16.07
N GLY A 71 12.20 14.02 16.56
CA GLY A 71 12.32 15.30 15.84
C GLY A 71 10.99 15.94 15.40
N ALA A 72 11.11 17.02 14.62
CA ALA A 72 9.99 17.72 14.00
C ALA A 72 9.48 16.93 12.79
N CYS A 73 8.58 15.98 13.03
CA CYS A 73 7.94 15.20 11.97
C CYS A 73 6.47 15.62 11.82
N ILE A 74 5.99 15.65 10.58
CA ILE A 74 4.57 15.75 10.27
C ILE A 74 3.94 14.36 10.46
N LYS A 75 2.90 14.28 11.27
CA LYS A 75 2.08 13.07 11.43
C LYS A 75 1.00 13.06 10.36
N MET A 76 1.08 12.11 9.44
CA MET A 76 0.04 11.89 8.43
C MET A 76 -0.80 10.66 8.80
N ASN A 77 -2.07 10.87 9.11
CA ASN A 77 -3.04 9.79 9.27
C ASN A 77 -3.83 9.65 7.98
N THR A 78 -3.97 8.43 7.47
CA THR A 78 -4.79 8.13 6.29
C THR A 78 -5.84 7.10 6.66
N ASP A 79 -7.05 7.26 6.15
CA ASP A 79 -8.10 6.27 6.30
C ASP A 79 -8.88 6.11 5.00
N GLY A 80 -9.45 4.93 4.81
CA GLY A 80 -10.25 4.59 3.64
C GLY A 80 -11.50 3.83 4.05
N ALA A 81 -12.64 4.23 3.50
CA ALA A 81 -13.92 3.59 3.76
C ALA A 81 -14.62 3.25 2.43
N TRP A 82 -15.29 2.11 2.40
CA TRP A 82 -16.16 1.73 1.29
C TRP A 82 -17.56 1.38 1.78
N ARG A 83 -18.58 1.66 0.95
CA ARG A 83 -19.95 1.22 1.24
C ARG A 83 -20.05 -0.30 1.12
N LYS A 84 -21.00 -0.91 1.85
CA LYS A 84 -21.24 -2.37 1.87
C LYS A 84 -21.40 -2.99 0.48
N ASN A 85 -21.92 -2.24 -0.50
CA ASN A 85 -22.08 -2.70 -1.87
C ASN A 85 -20.78 -2.63 -2.71
N GLY A 86 -19.67 -2.12 -2.16
CA GLY A 86 -18.36 -2.04 -2.77
C GLY A 86 -18.24 -1.08 -3.96
N ARG A 87 -19.30 -0.33 -4.29
CA ARG A 87 -19.34 0.53 -5.49
C ARG A 87 -18.84 1.95 -5.24
N ILE A 88 -18.88 2.38 -3.99
CA ILE A 88 -18.46 3.72 -3.57
C ILE A 88 -17.41 3.54 -2.49
N ALA A 89 -16.25 4.12 -2.72
CA ALA A 89 -15.17 4.21 -1.75
C ALA A 89 -14.68 5.66 -1.67
N GLY A 90 -14.17 6.03 -0.50
CA GLY A 90 -13.51 7.29 -0.25
C GLY A 90 -12.24 7.04 0.55
N ALA A 91 -11.25 7.89 0.34
CA ALA A 91 -10.03 7.92 1.14
C ALA A 91 -9.80 9.36 1.61
N GLY A 92 -9.26 9.51 2.80
CA GLY A 92 -8.93 10.79 3.40
C GLY A 92 -7.56 10.74 4.05
N ALA A 93 -6.90 11.89 4.09
CA ALA A 93 -5.65 12.07 4.80
C ALA A 93 -5.68 13.35 5.63
N VAL A 94 -5.10 13.32 6.82
CA VAL A 94 -4.92 14.48 7.68
C VAL A 94 -3.44 14.54 8.07
N ALA A 95 -2.79 15.63 7.67
CA ALA A 95 -1.44 15.97 8.09
C ALA A 95 -1.51 16.92 9.28
N ARG A 96 -0.77 16.60 10.34
CA ARG A 96 -0.64 17.40 11.56
C ARG A 96 0.82 17.58 11.91
N LEU A 97 1.12 18.61 12.65
CA LEU A 97 2.39 18.74 13.32
C LEU A 97 2.59 17.61 14.35
N ALA A 98 3.83 17.52 14.80
CA ALA A 98 4.31 16.70 15.89
C ALA A 98 3.32 16.54 17.07
N ASP A 99 2.73 17.65 17.51
CA ASP A 99 1.85 17.76 18.68
C ASP A 99 0.37 17.51 18.37
N GLY A 100 0.03 17.30 17.09
CA GLY A 100 -1.34 17.05 16.65
C GLY A 100 -2.12 18.29 16.21
N THR A 101 -1.47 19.45 16.10
CA THR A 101 -2.03 20.67 15.50
C THR A 101 -2.01 20.66 13.98
#